data_AF-A0A7X8J8X7-F1
#
_entry.id   AF-A0A7X8J8X7-F1
#
_cell.length_a   1.000
_cell.length_b   1.000
_cell.length_c   1.000
_cell.angle_alpha   90.00
_cell.angle_beta   90.00
_cell.angle_gamma   90.00
#
_symmetry.space_group_name_H-M   'P 1'
#
loop_
_entity.id
_entity.type
_entity.pdbx_description
1 polymer ?
#
loop_
_entity_poly.entity_id
_entity_poly.type
_entity_poly.pdbx_seq_one_letter_code
_entity_poly.pdbx_strand_id
1 'polypeptide(L)'
;NPDEFLDEIRRVLKPNGKLLLTVPFVWDEHEQPYDYARYSSFGLKFLLEKHNFKILHQIKSLNNFRFFFQLLNAYFFKKVNLHSKYLNFIVISILTSIINLSGICLSIFFPSNNDLYLDNIVVAQKQSSKEELLT
;
A
#
# COMPACT_ATOMS: atom_id res chain seq x y z
N ASN A 1 -2.06 -8.76 15.53
CA ASN A 1 -1.28 -9.93 15.11
C ASN A 1 -1.68 -10.27 13.66
N PRO A 2 -0.76 -10.22 12.68
CA PRO A 2 -1.08 -10.46 11.27
C PRO A 2 -1.65 -11.86 10.98
N ASP A 3 -1.18 -12.90 11.67
CA ASP A 3 -1.65 -14.27 11.47
C ASP A 3 -3.12 -14.42 11.89
N GLU A 4 -3.46 -13.95 13.10
CA GLU A 4 -4.85 -13.95 13.61
C GLU A 4 -5.80 -13.16 12.70
N PHE A 5 -5.35 -12.02 12.18
CA PHE A 5 -6.11 -11.20 11.25
C PHE A 5 -6.44 -11.95 9.95
N LEU A 6 -5.46 -12.64 9.38
CA LEU A 6 -5.66 -13.40 8.14
C LEU A 6 -6.51 -14.65 8.34
N ASP A 7 -6.38 -15.33 9.49
CA ASP A 7 -7.26 -16.45 9.85
C ASP A 7 -8.72 -16.00 9.97
N GLU A 8 -8.96 -14.84 10.58
CA GLU A 8 -10.30 -14.29 10.70
C GLU A 8 -10.87 -13.87 9.34
N ILE A 9 -10.09 -13.21 8.48
CA ILE A 9 -10.50 -12.92 7.10
C ILE A 9 -10.89 -14.20 6.36
N ARG A 10 -10.08 -15.27 6.47
CA ARG A 10 -10.36 -16.54 5.83
C ARG A 10 -11.63 -17.20 6.36
N ARG A 11 -11.89 -17.08 7.67
CA ARG A 11 -13.10 -17.62 8.32
C ARG A 11 -14.37 -16.95 7.78
N VAL A 12 -14.36 -15.62 7.62
CA VAL A 12 -15.55 -14.86 7.19
C VAL A 12 -15.74 -14.83 5.68
N LEU A 13 -14.68 -15.02 4.89
CA LEU A 13 -14.79 -15.12 3.44
C LEU A 13 -15.53 -16.40 3.04
N LYS A 14 -16.49 -16.25 2.13
CA LYS A 14 -17.12 -17.37 1.43
C LYS A 14 -16.06 -18.23 0.71
N PRO A 15 -16.33 -19.53 0.48
CA PRO A 15 -15.47 -20.35 -0.36
C PRO A 15 -15.18 -19.65 -1.71
N ASN A 16 -13.92 -19.68 -2.15
CA ASN A 16 -13.43 -18.96 -3.34
C ASN A 16 -13.59 -17.43 -3.32
N GLY A 17 -13.93 -16.84 -2.17
CA GLY A 17 -14.02 -15.40 -1.96
C GLY A 17 -12.68 -14.70 -2.19
N LYS A 18 -12.74 -13.46 -2.67
CA LYS A 18 -11.56 -12.64 -2.98
C LYS A 18 -11.30 -11.62 -1.87
N LEU A 19 -10.02 -11.41 -1.60
CA LEU A 19 -9.47 -10.43 -0.69
C LEU A 19 -8.67 -9.42 -1.52
N LEU A 20 -8.96 -8.13 -1.38
CA LEU A 20 -8.13 -7.04 -1.88
C LEU A 20 -7.47 -6.37 -0.67
N LEU A 21 -6.14 -6.34 -0.66
CA LEU A 21 -5.35 -5.65 0.36
C LEU A 21 -4.39 -4.66 -0.29
N THR A 22 -4.23 -3.52 0.38
CA THR A 22 -3.15 -2.57 0.13
C THR A 22 -2.33 -2.45 1.41
N VAL A 23 -1.03 -2.68 1.33
CA VAL A 23 -0.13 -2.69 2.50
C VAL A 23 1.10 -1.83 2.21
N PRO A 24 1.41 -0.83 3.05
CA PRO A 24 2.54 0.07 2.83
C PRO A 24 3.89 -0.67 2.92
N PHE A 25 4.85 -0.23 2.12
CA PHE A 25 6.25 -0.69 2.17
C PHE A 25 7.20 0.47 2.50
N VAL A 26 7.40 1.42 1.58
CA VAL A 26 8.18 2.63 1.87
C VAL A 26 7.23 3.81 2.05
N TRP A 27 6.78 3.99 3.28
CA TRP A 27 5.80 5.00 3.66
C TRP A 27 5.98 5.42 5.12
N ASP A 28 5.40 6.56 5.50
CA ASP A 28 5.42 7.03 6.88
C ASP A 28 4.60 6.14 7.82
N GLU A 29 4.91 6.22 9.11
CA GLU A 29 4.18 5.48 10.15
C GLU A 29 2.75 5.99 10.29
N HIS A 30 1.78 5.08 10.37
CA HIS A 30 0.36 5.43 10.43
C HIS A 30 -0.21 5.32 11.85
N GLU A 31 -0.22 4.13 12.43
CA GLU A 31 -0.86 3.85 13.72
C GLU A 31 0.15 3.90 14.87
N GLN A 32 0.92 4.98 14.98
CA GLN A 32 1.95 5.12 16.02
C GLN A 32 1.37 4.96 17.44
N PRO A 33 2.04 4.22 18.36
CA PRO A 33 3.32 3.50 18.22
C PRO A 33 3.19 2.03 17.74
N TYR A 34 2.05 1.64 17.18
CA TYR A 34 1.68 0.27 16.84
C TYR A 34 1.97 -0.14 15.38
N ASP A 35 2.78 0.65 14.65
CA ASP A 35 3.19 0.34 13.28
C ASP A 35 4.47 -0.53 13.26
N TYR A 36 4.30 -1.83 13.55
CA TYR A 36 5.43 -2.72 13.88
C TYR A 36 6.13 -3.38 12.69
N ALA A 37 5.54 -3.37 11.48
CA ALA A 37 6.05 -4.18 10.39
C ALA A 37 5.86 -3.54 9.02
N ARG A 38 6.86 -3.73 8.15
CA ARG A 38 6.81 -3.44 6.72
C ARG A 38 7.02 -4.72 5.93
N TYR A 39 6.04 -5.11 5.13
CA TYR A 39 6.12 -6.34 4.34
C TYR A 39 6.63 -6.03 2.93
N SER A 40 7.75 -6.64 2.55
CA SER A 40 8.13 -6.71 1.14
C SER A 40 7.10 -7.52 0.35
N SER A 41 7.13 -7.46 -0.98
CA SER A 41 6.19 -8.20 -1.83
C SER A 41 6.26 -9.70 -1.59
N PHE A 42 7.48 -10.21 -1.37
CA PHE A 42 7.71 -11.62 -1.08
C PHE A 42 7.21 -11.98 0.33
N GLY A 43 7.44 -11.11 1.31
CA GLY A 43 6.96 -11.31 2.69
C GLY A 43 5.44 -11.35 2.78
N LEU A 44 4.75 -10.40 2.12
CA LEU A 44 3.29 -10.37 2.08
C LEU A 44 2.71 -11.59 1.36
N LYS A 45 3.32 -11.99 0.24
CA LYS A 45 2.93 -13.20 -0.51
C LYS A 45 3.07 -14.44 0.37
N PHE A 46 4.23 -14.63 0.98
CA PHE A 46 4.50 -15.76 1.87
C PHE A 46 3.48 -15.83 3.01
N LEU A 47 3.20 -14.68 3.65
CA LEU A 47 2.23 -14.59 4.73
C LEU A 47 0.82 -14.98 4.26
N LEU A 48 0.35 -14.47 3.12
CA LEU A 48 -0.97 -14.84 2.58
C LEU A 48 -1.07 -16.32 2.21
N GLU A 49 -0.04 -16.87 1.55
CA GLU A 49 0.00 -18.28 1.15
C GLU A 49 0.03 -19.21 2.37
N LYS A 50 0.72 -18.83 3.45
CA LYS A 50 0.68 -19.53 4.74
C LYS A 50 -0.74 -19.68 5.30
N HIS A 51 -1.62 -18.71 5.03
CA HIS A 51 -3.04 -18.72 5.43
C HIS A 51 -3.97 -19.23 4.31
N ASN A 52 -3.51 -20.10 3.41
CA ASN A 52 -4.31 -20.74 2.35
C ASN A 52 -4.99 -19.75 1.38
N PHE A 53 -4.36 -18.61 1.14
CA PHE A 53 -4.75 -17.72 0.04
C PHE A 53 -3.92 -18.02 -1.21
N LYS A 54 -4.58 -18.08 -2.36
CA LYS A 54 -3.94 -18.05 -3.67
C LYS A 54 -3.77 -16.60 -4.12
N ILE A 55 -2.55 -16.18 -4.42
CA ILE A 55 -2.33 -14.86 -5.03
C ILE A 55 -2.83 -14.89 -6.49
N LEU A 56 -3.80 -14.03 -6.80
CA LEU A 56 -4.30 -13.84 -8.17
C LEU A 56 -3.52 -12.73 -8.88
N HIS A 57 -3.33 -11.60 -8.20
CA HIS A 57 -2.57 -10.46 -8.71
C HIS A 57 -1.80 -9.79 -7.57
N GLN A 58 -0.59 -9.33 -7.85
CA GLN A 58 0.18 -8.51 -6.92
C GLN A 58 0.92 -7.43 -7.69
N ILE A 59 0.73 -6.18 -7.30
CA ILE A 59 1.27 -5.00 -7.95
C ILE A 59 2.00 -4.16 -6.91
N LYS A 60 3.11 -3.56 -7.33
CA LYS A 60 3.90 -2.61 -6.53
C LYS A 60 3.54 -1.20 -6.98
N SER A 61 2.84 -0.44 -6.13
CA SER A 61 2.35 0.90 -6.47
C SER A 61 3.52 1.89 -6.55
N LEU A 62 3.40 2.88 -7.46
CA LEU A 62 4.38 3.95 -7.64
C LEU A 62 5.83 3.44 -7.67
N ASN A 63 6.08 2.40 -8.45
CA ASN A 63 7.41 1.81 -8.68
C ASN A 63 8.27 2.62 -9.68
N ASN A 64 8.05 3.93 -9.76
CA ASN A 64 8.69 4.82 -10.73
C ASN A 64 9.06 6.15 -10.08
N PHE A 65 9.56 7.10 -10.86
CA PHE A 65 10.09 8.35 -10.31
C PHE A 65 9.07 9.18 -9.48
N ARG A 66 7.77 8.99 -9.69
CA ARG A 66 6.70 9.65 -8.89
C ARG A 66 6.76 9.27 -7.41
N PHE A 67 7.35 8.12 -7.09
CA PHE A 67 7.65 7.67 -5.74
C PHE A 67 8.28 8.77 -4.86
N PHE A 68 9.38 9.36 -5.33
CA PHE A 68 10.14 10.37 -4.58
C PHE A 68 9.30 11.63 -4.33
N PHE A 69 8.49 12.02 -5.31
CA PHE A 69 7.63 13.20 -5.24
C PHE A 69 6.46 12.96 -4.29
N GLN A 70 5.93 11.73 -4.24
CA GLN A 70 4.91 11.37 -3.27
C GLN A 70 5.45 11.42 -1.83
N LEU A 71 6.67 10.92 -1.58
CA LEU A 71 7.31 11.03 -0.27
C LEU A 71 7.64 12.49 0.10
N LEU A 72 8.05 13.30 -0.88
CA LEU A 72 8.29 14.73 -0.69
C LEU A 72 6.99 15.47 -0.31
N ASN A 73 5.87 15.14 -0.96
CA ASN A 73 4.56 15.64 -0.58
C ASN A 73 4.20 15.27 0.85
N ALA A 74 4.38 14.00 1.24
CA ALA A 74 4.11 13.55 2.60
C ALA A 74 4.93 14.33 3.65
N TYR A 75 6.21 14.62 3.36
CA TYR A 75 7.05 15.44 4.22
C TYR A 75 6.51 16.87 4.37
N PHE A 76 6.23 17.56 3.26
CA PHE A 76 5.74 18.94 3.31
C PHE A 76 4.35 19.03 3.93
N PHE A 77 3.46 18.08 3.65
CA PHE A 77 2.13 18.03 4.27
C PHE A 77 2.20 18.00 5.80
N LYS A 78 3.19 17.29 6.37
CA LYS A 78 3.40 17.21 7.83
C LYS A 78 4.17 18.39 8.42
N LYS A 79 5.02 19.07 7.63
CA LYS A 79 5.90 20.14 8.13
C LYS A 79 5.37 21.55 7.89
N VAL A 80 4.59 21.77 6.84
CA VAL A 80 3.95 23.06 6.58
C VAL A 80 2.80 23.23 7.57
N ASN A 81 2.96 24.17 8.49
CA ASN A 81 1.98 24.48 9.53
C ASN A 81 1.87 25.99 9.72
N LEU A 82 1.05 26.64 8.89
CA LEU A 82 0.74 28.06 8.99
C LEU A 82 -0.38 28.30 9.99
N HIS A 83 -0.35 29.46 10.67
CA HIS A 83 -1.35 29.81 11.68
C HIS A 83 -2.79 29.84 11.14
N SER A 84 -2.98 30.33 9.92
CA SER A 84 -4.28 30.33 9.25
C SER A 84 -4.50 29.02 8.50
N LYS A 85 -5.57 28.29 8.86
CA LYS A 85 -5.94 27.01 8.22
C LYS A 85 -6.21 27.15 6.72
N TYR A 86 -6.86 28.23 6.30
CA TYR A 86 -7.15 28.49 4.89
C TYR A 86 -5.88 28.78 4.09
N LEU A 87 -4.98 29.59 4.65
CA LEU A 87 -3.69 29.86 4.02
C LEU A 87 -2.84 28.58 3.95
N ASN A 88 -2.83 27.78 5.02
CA ASN A 88 -2.14 26.50 5.04
C ASN A 88 -2.65 25.57 3.93
N PHE A 89 -3.97 25.45 3.78
CA PHE A 89 -4.59 24.65 2.73
C PHE A 89 -4.21 25.14 1.32
N ILE A 90 -4.27 26.46 1.07
CA ILE A 90 -3.89 27.05 -0.23
C ILE A 90 -2.42 26.78 -0.54
N VAL A 91 -1.53 27.04 0.42
CA VAL A 91 -0.08 26.85 0.26
C VAL A 91 0.24 25.38 0.01
N ILE A 92 -0.29 24.46 0.81
CA ILE A 92 -0.09 23.01 0.64
C ILE A 92 -0.64 22.56 -0.72
N SER A 93 -1.79 23.04 -1.15
CA SER A 93 -2.38 22.64 -2.43
C SER A 93 -1.52 23.09 -3.61
N ILE A 94 -1.07 24.34 -3.62
CA ILE A 94 -0.16 24.88 -4.66
C ILE A 94 1.15 24.08 -4.67
N LEU A 95 1.77 23.90 -3.50
CA LEU A 95 3.03 23.18 -3.36
C LEU A 95 2.91 21.73 -3.84
N THR A 96 1.88 21.02 -3.38
CA THR A 96 1.62 19.62 -3.77
C THR A 96 1.38 19.49 -5.26
N SER A 97 0.71 20.48 -5.88
CA SER A 97 0.44 20.49 -7.31
C SER A 97 1.74 20.64 -8.12
N ILE A 98 2.62 21.56 -7.71
CA ILE A 98 3.93 21.75 -8.35
C ILE A 98 4.77 20.46 -8.24
N ILE A 99 4.85 19.88 -7.04
CA ILE A 99 5.59 18.63 -6.78
C ILE A 99 5.04 17.48 -7.65
N ASN A 100 3.72 17.31 -7.72
CA ASN A 100 3.10 16.26 -8.53
C ASN A 100 3.37 16.44 -10.04
N LEU A 101 3.27 17.67 -10.55
CA LEU A 101 3.58 17.98 -11.94
C LEU A 101 5.05 17.68 -12.27
N SER A 102 5.97 18.09 -11.40
CA SER A 102 7.39 17.75 -11.54
C SER A 102 7.62 16.24 -11.54
N GLY A 103 6.96 15.50 -10.64
CA GLY A 103 7.04 14.05 -10.59
C GLY A 103 6.50 13.36 -11.83
N ILE A 104 5.37 13.83 -12.38
CA ILE A 104 4.82 13.32 -13.64
C ILE A 104 5.80 13.61 -14.80
N CYS A 105 6.28 14.85 -14.95
CA CYS A 105 7.22 15.22 -16.00
C CYS A 105 8.49 14.36 -15.94
N LEU A 106 9.11 14.21 -14.77
CA LEU A 106 10.32 13.42 -14.63
C LEU A 106 10.08 11.92 -14.81
N SER A 107 8.90 11.41 -14.43
CA SER A 107 8.56 10.00 -14.65
C SER A 107 8.51 9.58 -16.13
N ILE A 108 8.46 10.55 -17.06
CA ILE A 108 8.53 10.28 -18.50
C ILE A 108 9.97 9.89 -18.92
N PHE A 109 10.97 10.44 -18.23
CA PHE A 109 12.39 10.26 -18.60
C PHE A 109 13.06 9.08 -17.92
N PHE A 110 12.53 8.62 -16.78
CA PHE A 110 13.13 7.54 -16.00
C PHE A 110 12.27 6.28 -16.02
N PRO A 111 12.90 5.09 -16.15
CA PRO A 111 12.17 3.82 -16.16
C PRO A 111 11.60 3.48 -14.78
N SER A 112 10.59 2.60 -14.77
CA SER A 112 10.11 1.98 -13.54
C SER A 112 11.11 0.95 -13.00
N ASN A 113 11.18 0.81 -11.68
CA ASN A 113 11.96 -0.20 -10.97
C ASN A 113 11.10 -0.85 -9.88
N ASN A 114 10.92 -2.18 -9.97
CA ASN A 114 10.10 -2.94 -9.03
C ASN A 114 10.76 -3.16 -7.66
N ASP A 115 12.02 -2.77 -7.45
CA ASP A 115 12.69 -2.96 -6.18
C ASP A 115 12.38 -1.83 -5.18
N LEU A 116 11.93 -0.66 -5.68
CA LEU A 116 11.55 0.49 -4.87
C LEU A 116 10.13 0.95 -5.23
N TYR A 117 9.23 0.90 -4.25
CA TYR A 117 7.80 1.13 -4.46
C TYR A 117 7.12 1.50 -3.15
N LEU A 118 5.90 2.04 -3.26
CA LEU A 118 5.19 2.60 -2.11
C LEU A 118 4.42 1.55 -1.33
N ASP A 119 3.53 0.82 -2.02
CA ASP A 119 2.62 -0.15 -1.43
C ASP A 119 2.60 -1.44 -2.23
N ASN A 120 2.28 -2.52 -1.54
CA ASN A 120 1.82 -3.75 -2.17
C ASN A 120 0.31 -3.69 -2.33
N ILE A 121 -0.19 -3.86 -3.55
CA ILE A 121 -1.61 -4.05 -3.82
C ILE A 121 -1.78 -5.50 -4.26
N VAL A 122 -2.52 -6.28 -3.48
CA VAL A 122 -2.67 -7.72 -3.71
C VAL A 122 -4.14 -8.12 -3.76
N VAL A 123 -4.48 -8.87 -4.81
CA VAL A 123 -5.74 -9.61 -4.91
C VAL A 123 -5.42 -11.07 -4.67
N ALA A 124 -5.98 -11.60 -3.59
CA ALA A 124 -5.83 -12.99 -3.22
C ALA A 124 -7.21 -13.68 -3.15
N GLN A 125 -7.23 -14.99 -3.24
CA GLN A 125 -8.44 -15.80 -3.19
C GLN A 125 -8.33 -16.86 -2.12
N LYS A 126 -9.34 -16.99 -1.26
CA LYS A 126 -9.44 -18.11 -0.32
C LYS A 126 -9.49 -19.41 -1.11
N GLN A 127 -8.54 -20.30 -0.89
CA GLN A 127 -8.64 -21.66 -1.44
C GLN A 127 -9.67 -22.44 -0.63
N SER A 128 -10.68 -23.01 -1.30
CA SER A 128 -11.60 -23.95 -0.65
C SER A 128 -10.83 -25.19 -0.19
N SER A 129 -11.00 -25.59 1.06
CA SER A 129 -10.59 -26.93 1.47
C SER A 129 -11.53 -27.95 0.80
N LYS A 130 -11.05 -29.20 0.59
CA LYS A 130 -11.91 -30.28 0.05
C LYS A 130 -13.18 -30.51 0.88
N GLU A 131 -13.16 -30.15 2.17
CA GLU A 131 -14.30 -30.26 3.08
C GLU A 131 -15.35 -29.16 2.87
N GLU A 132 -14.94 -27.92 2.54
CA GLU A 132 -15.85 -26.79 2.29
C GLU A 132 -16.63 -26.90 0.96
N LEU A 133 -16.22 -27.79 0.05
CA LEU A 133 -16.91 -28.04 -1.23
C LEU A 133 -18.04 -29.06 -1.12
N LEU A 134 -18.13 -29.77 0.01
CA LEU A 134 -19.09 -30.85 0.25
C LEU A 134 -20.27 -30.43 1.15
N THR A 135 -20.26 -29.20 1.65
CA THR A 135 -21.31 -28.55 2.45
C THR A 135 -21.93 -27.39 1.67
#